data_AF-A0AAW2N7G6-F1
#
_entry.id   AF-A0AAW2N7G6-F1
#
_cell.length_a   1.000
_cell.length_b   1.000
_cell.length_c   1.000
_cell.angle_alpha   90.00
_cell.angle_beta   90.00
_cell.angle_gamma   90.00
#
_symmetry.space_group_name_H-M   'P 1'
#
loop_
_entity.id
_entity.type
_entity.pdbx_description
1 polymer ?
#
loop_
_entity_poly.entity_id
_entity_poly.type
_entity_poly.pdbx_seq_one_letter_code
_entity_poly.pdbx_strand_id
1 'polypeptide(L)'
;MKKGGKSFSKAPSKESIAVNIAPFKLKSTAKDNVAPRNNVPYEMPQRKLTLKEMQAREYPFLDSNVPGIFDDSFEANLIDLPEMKRLEEAER
;
A
#
# COMPACT_ATOMS: atom_id res chain seq x y z
N MET A 1 9.89 62.96 2.63
CA MET A 1 10.49 61.74 2.03
C MET A 1 9.62 60.55 2.39
N LYS A 2 8.99 59.86 1.42
CA LYS A 2 8.12 58.70 1.69
C LYS A 2 8.56 57.56 0.79
N LYS A 3 9.25 56.56 1.35
CA LYS A 3 9.52 55.27 0.68
C LYS A 3 8.68 54.20 1.37
N GLY A 4 7.56 53.85 0.75
CA GLY A 4 6.73 52.72 1.16
C GLY A 4 7.36 51.42 0.67
N GLY A 5 7.84 50.59 1.60
CA GLY A 5 8.24 49.22 1.30
C GLY A 5 7.00 48.34 1.14
N LYS A 6 6.81 47.76 -0.03
CA LYS A 6 5.84 46.67 -0.23
C LYS A 6 6.54 45.38 0.18
N SER A 7 6.08 44.75 1.26
CA SER A 7 6.47 43.36 1.57
C SER A 7 5.65 42.42 0.68
N PHE A 8 6.34 41.59 -0.11
CA PHE A 8 5.70 40.51 -0.84
C PHE A 8 5.48 39.36 0.14
N SER A 9 4.26 39.20 0.64
CA SER A 9 3.89 37.98 1.36
C SER A 9 3.86 36.82 0.37
N LYS A 10 4.67 35.78 0.63
CA LYS A 10 4.57 34.51 -0.09
C LYS A 10 3.27 33.83 0.37
N ALA A 11 2.22 33.93 -0.44
CA ALA A 11 1.01 33.15 -0.21
C ALA A 11 1.34 31.66 -0.38
N PRO A 12 0.87 30.76 0.51
CA PRO A 12 0.99 29.33 0.29
C PRO A 12 0.13 28.95 -0.91
N SER A 13 0.76 28.48 -1.99
CA SER A 13 0.04 27.93 -3.14
C SER A 13 -0.63 26.63 -2.70
N LYS A 14 -1.96 26.65 -2.55
CA LYS A 14 -2.74 25.44 -2.34
C LYS A 14 -2.97 24.81 -3.71
N GLU A 15 -2.22 23.76 -4.02
CA GLU A 15 -2.52 22.87 -5.14
C GLU A 15 -3.56 21.83 -4.69
N SER A 16 -4.57 21.59 -5.52
CA SER A 16 -5.59 20.57 -5.31
C SER A 16 -5.68 19.67 -6.53
N ILE A 17 -5.87 18.37 -6.29
CA ILE A 17 -6.02 17.36 -7.34
C ILE A 17 -7.49 16.95 -7.39
N ALA A 18 -8.14 17.17 -8.54
CA ALA A 18 -9.47 16.66 -8.82
C ALA A 18 -9.36 15.24 -9.39
N VAL A 19 -9.87 14.25 -8.66
CA VAL A 19 -9.91 12.85 -9.13
C VAL A 19 -11.34 12.53 -9.55
N ASN A 20 -11.53 12.25 -10.84
CA ASN A 20 -12.81 11.82 -11.37
C ASN A 20 -12.93 10.29 -11.25
N ILE A 21 -13.73 9.81 -10.31
CA ILE A 21 -13.93 8.37 -10.08
C ILE A 21 -15.29 8.00 -10.69
N ALA A 22 -15.26 7.28 -11.81
CA ALA A 22 -16.46 6.69 -12.37
C ALA A 22 -16.81 5.39 -11.61
N PRO A 23 -18.04 5.25 -11.07
CA PRO A 23 -18.46 4.02 -10.42
C PRO A 23 -18.67 2.92 -11.46
N PHE A 24 -17.98 1.79 -11.31
CA PHE A 24 -18.23 0.60 -12.13
C PHE A 24 -18.94 -0.47 -11.28
N LYS A 25 -19.90 -1.16 -11.90
CA LYS A 25 -20.71 -2.19 -11.24
C LYS A 25 -20.08 -3.56 -11.49
N LEU A 26 -19.54 -4.18 -10.44
CA LEU A 26 -19.12 -5.58 -10.45
C LEU A 26 -20.35 -6.48 -10.27
N LYS A 27 -20.58 -7.39 -11.22
CA LYS A 27 -21.57 -8.47 -11.06
C LYS A 27 -20.84 -9.69 -10.51
N SER A 28 -21.04 -10.01 -9.24
CA SER A 28 -20.62 -11.30 -8.69
C SER A 28 -21.68 -12.36 -9.02
N THR A 29 -21.24 -13.53 -9.47
CA THR A 29 -22.08 -14.74 -9.50
C THR A 29 -21.45 -15.72 -8.52
N ALA A 30 -21.93 -15.71 -7.28
CA ALA A 30 -21.54 -16.69 -6.28
C ALA A 30 -22.59 -17.81 -6.28
N LYS A 31 -22.18 -19.03 -6.65
CA LYS A 31 -22.87 -20.25 -6.25
C LYS A 31 -22.21 -20.70 -4.96
N ASP A 32 -22.94 -20.53 -3.85
CA ASP A 32 -22.49 -20.93 -2.52
C ASP A 32 -22.33 -22.45 -2.45
N ASN A 33 -21.12 -22.92 -2.15
CA ASN A 33 -20.85 -24.22 -1.54
C ASN A 33 -19.45 -24.18 -0.90
N VAL A 34 -19.36 -23.72 0.35
CA VAL A 34 -18.16 -23.92 1.17
C VAL A 34 -18.60 -24.40 2.55
N ALA A 35 -18.17 -25.63 2.86
CA ALA A 35 -18.32 -26.30 4.16
C ALA A 35 -17.77 -25.46 5.34
N PRO A 36 -18.21 -25.70 6.59
CA PRO A 36 -17.81 -24.88 7.73
C PRO A 36 -16.31 -25.03 7.99
N ARG A 37 -15.53 -24.01 7.61
CA ARG A 37 -14.13 -23.89 7.99
C ARG A 37 -14.07 -23.48 9.46
N ASN A 38 -13.42 -24.31 10.26
CA ASN A 38 -13.17 -24.07 11.67
C ASN A 38 -12.48 -22.71 11.88
N ASN A 39 -13.18 -21.84 12.60
CA ASN A 39 -12.70 -20.75 13.47
C ASN A 39 -11.35 -20.10 13.14
N VAL A 40 -11.38 -19.16 12.21
CA VAL A 40 -10.67 -17.87 12.37
C VAL A 40 -11.70 -16.78 12.09
N PRO A 41 -11.96 -15.83 13.01
CA PRO A 41 -12.74 -14.66 12.65
C PRO A 41 -11.84 -13.76 11.80
N TYR A 42 -11.69 -14.10 10.51
CA TYR A 42 -11.04 -13.26 9.50
C TYR A 42 -12.01 -12.22 8.92
N GLU A 43 -13.07 -11.90 9.65
CA GLU A 43 -14.03 -10.87 9.31
C GLU A 43 -14.25 -9.97 10.53
N MET A 44 -13.18 -9.31 10.97
CA MET A 44 -13.40 -7.98 11.52
C MET A 44 -14.02 -7.17 10.37
N PRO A 45 -15.21 -6.55 10.52
CA PRO A 45 -15.66 -5.59 9.53
C PRO A 45 -14.49 -4.63 9.34
N GLN A 46 -14.11 -4.32 8.09
CA GLN A 46 -12.98 -3.45 7.77
C GLN A 46 -13.24 -2.06 8.36
N ARG A 47 -13.05 -1.95 9.67
CA ARG A 47 -13.07 -0.72 10.42
C ARG A 47 -11.85 0.00 9.90
N LYS A 48 -12.10 1.06 9.14
CA LYS A 48 -11.03 1.93 8.64
C LYS A 48 -10.26 2.40 9.86
N LEU A 49 -9.00 1.99 9.93
CA LEU A 49 -8.10 2.46 10.97
C LEU A 49 -7.91 3.96 10.78
N THR A 50 -7.86 4.68 11.89
CA THR A 50 -7.43 6.07 11.92
C THR A 50 -5.94 6.15 11.58
N LEU A 51 -5.48 7.31 11.10
CA LEU A 51 -4.07 7.53 10.77
C LEU A 51 -3.14 7.19 11.95
N LYS A 52 -3.54 7.56 13.17
CA LYS A 52 -2.80 7.27 14.39
C LYS A 52 -2.66 5.77 14.63
N GLU A 53 -3.72 5.01 14.39
CA GLU A 53 -3.70 3.55 14.54
C GLU A 53 -2.84 2.87 13.47
N MET A 54 -2.82 3.38 12.23
CA MET A 54 -1.95 2.85 11.17
C MET A 54 -0.47 3.08 11.50
N GLN A 55 -0.11 4.25 12.00
CA GLN A 55 1.26 4.59 12.37
C GLN A 55 1.75 3.84 13.62
N ALA A 56 0.84 3.45 14.51
CA ALA A 56 1.15 2.68 15.71
C ALA A 56 1.31 1.18 15.47
N ARG A 57 1.06 0.69 14.25
CA ARG A 57 1.26 -0.72 13.90
C ARG A 57 2.76 -1.01 13.87
N GLU A 58 3.18 -1.94 14.72
CA GLU A 58 4.53 -2.49 14.69
C GLU A 58 4.62 -3.64 13.68
N TYR A 59 5.74 -3.73 12.98
CA TYR A 59 5.99 -4.81 12.04
C TYR A 59 6.21 -6.12 12.82
N PRO A 60 5.45 -7.19 12.55
CA PRO A 60 5.41 -8.36 13.43
C PRO A 60 6.59 -9.32 13.25
N PHE A 61 7.47 -9.10 12.27
CA PHE A 61 8.65 -9.93 12.05
C PHE A 61 9.90 -9.19 12.50
N LEU A 62 10.82 -9.89 13.18
CA LEU A 62 12.13 -9.35 13.45
C LEU A 62 12.93 -9.27 12.15
N ASP A 63 13.68 -8.19 11.95
CA ASP A 63 14.54 -8.00 10.78
C ASP A 63 15.56 -9.14 10.60
N SER A 64 16.02 -9.75 11.70
CA SER A 64 16.91 -10.91 11.68
C SER A 64 16.27 -12.19 11.15
N ASN A 65 14.95 -12.30 11.24
CA ASN A 65 14.20 -13.48 10.77
C ASN A 65 13.88 -13.41 9.28
N VAL A 66 13.82 -12.20 8.72
CA VAL A 66 13.43 -11.96 7.32
C VAL A 66 14.34 -12.71 6.33
N PRO A 67 15.69 -12.68 6.43
CA PRO A 67 16.56 -13.40 5.49
C PRO A 67 16.32 -14.91 5.49
N GLY A 68 16.21 -15.52 6.68
CA GLY A 68 16.00 -16.98 6.79
C GLY A 68 14.69 -17.43 6.14
N ILE A 69 13.62 -16.64 6.27
CA ILE A 69 12.34 -16.94 5.60
C ILE A 69 12.51 -16.93 4.07
N PHE A 70 13.29 -15.99 3.53
CA PHE A 70 13.54 -15.93 2.09
C PHE A 70 14.33 -17.15 1.62
N ASP A 71 15.40 -17.52 2.33
CA ASP A 71 16.22 -18.69 2.01
C ASP A 71 15.38 -19.98 2.00
N ASP A 72 14.61 -20.23 3.06
CA ASP A 72 13.69 -21.38 3.15
C ASP A 72 12.68 -21.41 1.99
N SER A 73 12.20 -20.23 1.58
CA SER A 73 11.23 -20.10 0.50
C SER A 73 11.84 -20.38 -0.88
N PHE A 74 13.09 -19.98 -1.11
CA PHE A 74 13.83 -20.32 -2.34
C PHE A 74 14.16 -21.81 -2.39
N GLU A 75 14.61 -22.40 -1.27
CA GLU A 75 14.88 -23.83 -1.19
C GLU A 75 13.63 -24.66 -1.49
N ALA A 76 12.48 -24.21 -1.00
CA ALA A 76 11.18 -24.84 -1.25
C ALA A 76 10.60 -24.50 -2.64
N ASN A 77 11.26 -23.66 -3.46
CA ASN A 77 10.73 -23.11 -4.71
C ASN A 77 9.31 -22.52 -4.57
N LEU A 78 9.01 -21.92 -3.41
CA LEU A 78 7.74 -21.24 -3.13
C LEU A 78 7.66 -19.88 -3.82
N ILE A 79 8.82 -19.26 -4.05
CA ILE A 79 9.00 -17.99 -4.72
C ILE A 79 10.22 -18.09 -5.63
N ASP A 80 10.17 -17.42 -6.78
CA ASP A 80 11.29 -17.29 -7.72
C ASP A 80 11.65 -15.82 -7.88
N LEU A 81 12.95 -15.53 -8.00
CA LEU A 81 13.39 -14.21 -8.42
C LEU A 81 13.31 -14.11 -9.95
N PRO A 82 12.60 -13.11 -10.50
CA PRO A 82 12.73 -12.82 -11.92
C PRO A 82 14.17 -12.41 -12.23
N GLU A 83 14.60 -12.65 -13.47
CA GLU A 83 15.87 -12.14 -13.93
C GLU A 83 15.92 -10.62 -13.75
N MET A 84 16.92 -10.15 -13.01
CA MET A 84 17.15 -8.71 -12.83
C MET A 84 17.44 -8.11 -14.20
N LYS A 85 16.45 -7.41 -14.76
CA LYS A 85 16.67 -6.57 -15.95
C LYS A 85 17.63 -5.46 -15.56
N ARG A 86 18.81 -5.43 -16.20
CA ARG A 86 19.72 -4.30 -16.08
C ARG A 86 19.02 -3.06 -16.62
N LEU A 87 19.30 -1.92 -16.02
CA LEU A 87 18.66 -0.64 -16.36
C LEU A 87 18.89 -0.27 -17.83
N GLU A 88 19.99 -0.75 -18.44
CA GLU A 88 20.28 -0.59 -19.86
C GLU A 88 19.28 -1.30 -20.81
N GLU A 89 18.53 -2.29 -20.33
CA GLU A 89 17.52 -3.02 -21.13
C GLU A 89 16.09 -2.46 -20.97
N ALA A 90 15.85 -1.55 -20.03
CA ALA A 90 14.52 -1.03 -19.73
C ALA A 90 14.08 0.14 -20.64
N GLU A 91 15.00 0.74 -21.40
CA GLU A 91 14.72 1.83 -22.36
C GLU A 91 14.56 1.37 -23.81
N ARG A 92 14.49 0.07 -24.09
CA ARG A 92 14.37 -0.47 -25.45
C ARG A 92 13.00 -1.07 -25.76
#